data_AF-A0A365P5Q4-F1
#
_entry.id   AF-A0A365P5Q4-F1
#
_cell.length_a   1.000
_cell.length_b   1.000
_cell.length_c   1.000
_cell.angle_alpha   90.00
_cell.angle_beta   90.00
_cell.angle_gamma   90.00
#
_symmetry.space_group_name_H-M   'P 1'
#
loop_
_entity.id
_entity.type
_entity.pdbx_description
1 polymer ?
#
loop_
_entity_poly.entity_id
_entity_poly.type
_entity_poly.pdbx_seq_one_letter_code
_entity_poly.pdbx_strand_id
1 'polypeptide(L)'
;MSVKEYEGIKIPYSIQIREDFLDRKVRNVIKSSLKYEQNTLKDFIKLTDKVDGESSYDLGFVLTQIINRIGEQKFIELTRNLNSAERKLLKNYIEVGLEYGDNNHDGEVDNERIENVYKKINEIL
;
A
#
# COMPACT_ATOMS: atom_id res chain seq x y z
N MET A 1 9.17 7.80 16.46
CA MET A 1 8.64 6.42 16.42
C MET A 1 9.58 5.58 15.58
N SER A 2 9.85 4.32 15.95
CA SER A 2 10.80 3.48 15.21
C SER A 2 10.16 2.90 13.95
N VAL A 3 10.51 3.43 12.78
CA VAL A 3 10.16 2.85 11.48
C VAL A 3 11.14 1.72 11.18
N LYS A 4 10.63 0.53 10.83
CA LYS A 4 11.45 -0.56 10.29
C LYS A 4 11.33 -0.54 8.78
N GLU A 5 12.46 -0.64 8.10
CA GLU A 5 12.49 -0.77 6.65
C GLU A 5 12.54 -2.24 6.24
N TYR A 6 11.89 -2.59 5.14
CA TYR A 6 11.94 -3.91 4.53
C TYR A 6 11.95 -3.78 3.00
N GLU A 7 13.00 -4.26 2.35
CA GLU A 7 13.15 -4.19 0.88
C GLU A 7 13.04 -2.75 0.31
N GLY A 8 13.48 -1.74 1.07
CA GLY A 8 13.35 -0.33 0.67
C GLY A 8 12.00 0.32 1.00
N ILE A 9 11.10 -0.40 1.69
CA ILE A 9 9.77 0.09 2.07
C ILE A 9 9.73 0.34 3.59
N LYS A 10 9.35 1.54 3.99
CA LYS A 10 9.12 1.90 5.39
C LYS A 10 7.83 1.23 5.87
N ILE A 11 7.92 0.44 6.94
CA ILE A 11 6.78 -0.14 7.65
C ILE A 11 6.53 0.70 8.91
N PRO A 12 5.41 1.44 8.99
CA PRO A 12 5.11 2.28 10.15
C PRO A 12 4.93 1.51 11.46
N TYR A 13 5.08 2.21 12.57
CA TYR A 13 5.03 1.62 13.91
C TYR A 13 3.67 1.01 14.24
N SER A 14 2.55 1.61 13.80
CA SER A 14 1.21 1.08 14.11
C SER A 14 0.96 -0.31 13.49
N ILE A 15 1.66 -0.64 12.40
CA ILE A 15 1.67 -1.99 11.81
C ILE A 15 2.56 -2.93 12.63
N GLN A 16 3.73 -2.44 13.09
CA GLN A 16 4.72 -3.25 13.81
C GLN A 16 4.27 -3.69 15.21
N ILE A 17 3.45 -2.89 15.89
CA ILE A 17 2.99 -3.19 17.26
C ILE A 17 1.79 -4.10 17.33
N ARG A 18 1.06 -4.26 16.23
CA ARG A 18 0.05 -5.30 16.11
C ARG A 18 0.79 -6.64 16.01
N GLU A 19 0.22 -7.69 16.59
CA GLU A 19 0.78 -9.05 16.70
C GLU A 19 1.77 -9.41 15.58
N ASP A 20 2.89 -10.08 15.89
CA ASP A 20 3.97 -10.50 14.94
C ASP A 20 3.46 -11.02 13.57
N PHE A 21 2.26 -11.56 13.57
CA PHE A 21 1.53 -11.99 12.39
C PHE A 21 1.26 -10.90 11.36
N LEU A 22 0.91 -9.67 11.75
CA LEU A 22 0.59 -8.58 10.83
C LEU A 22 1.84 -8.05 10.12
N ASP A 23 2.91 -7.74 10.87
CA ASP A 23 4.20 -7.32 10.30
C ASP A 23 4.71 -8.36 9.30
N ARG A 24 4.67 -9.65 9.66
CA ARG A 24 5.06 -10.74 8.74
C ARG A 24 4.23 -10.76 7.46
N LYS A 25 2.91 -10.56 7.55
CA LYS A 25 2.04 -10.56 6.36
C LYS A 25 2.28 -9.33 5.48
N VAL A 26 2.49 -8.16 6.07
CA VAL A 26 2.84 -6.93 5.33
C VAL A 26 4.18 -7.13 4.60
N ARG A 27 5.20 -7.69 5.25
CA ARG A 27 6.47 -8.06 4.60
C ARG A 27 6.27 -9.02 3.43
N ASN A 28 5.39 -10.02 3.58
CA ASN A 28 5.08 -10.95 2.49
C ASN A 28 4.42 -10.21 1.31
N VAL A 29 3.48 -9.30 1.57
CA VAL A 29 2.86 -8.48 0.52
C VAL A 29 3.88 -7.61 -0.19
N ILE A 30 4.79 -6.96 0.55
CA ILE A 30 5.90 -6.18 -0.04
C ILE A 30 6.73 -7.09 -0.96
N LYS A 31 7.26 -8.19 -0.41
CA LYS A 31 8.15 -9.10 -1.15
C LYS A 31 7.50 -9.67 -2.41
N SER A 32 6.25 -10.11 -2.31
CA SER A 32 5.53 -10.71 -3.43
C SER A 32 5.13 -9.67 -4.48
N SER A 33 4.88 -8.41 -4.08
CA SER A 33 4.61 -7.31 -5.02
C SER A 33 5.84 -6.97 -5.84
N LEU A 34 7.02 -6.90 -5.20
CA LEU A 34 8.30 -6.67 -5.86
C LEU A 34 8.69 -7.79 -6.84
N LYS A 35 8.13 -8.98 -6.65
CA LYS A 35 8.27 -10.14 -7.55
C LYS A 35 7.15 -10.25 -8.59
N TYR A 36 6.20 -9.32 -8.59
CA TYR A 36 5.03 -9.31 -9.47
C TYR A 36 4.15 -10.56 -9.36
N GLU A 37 3.99 -11.11 -8.16
CA GLU A 37 3.17 -12.29 -7.93
C GLU A 37 1.66 -11.96 -8.04
N GLN A 38 0.93 -12.71 -8.87
CA GLN A 38 -0.43 -12.36 -9.32
C GLN A 38 -1.52 -12.29 -8.24
N ASN A 39 -1.28 -12.86 -7.05
CA ASN A 39 -2.25 -12.88 -5.95
C ASN A 39 -1.92 -11.89 -4.83
N THR A 40 -0.82 -11.14 -4.94
CA THR A 40 -0.35 -10.30 -3.84
C THR A 40 -1.36 -9.26 -3.42
N LEU A 41 -2.05 -8.62 -4.36
CA LEU A 41 -3.07 -7.62 -4.02
C LEU A 41 -4.30 -8.22 -3.34
N LYS A 42 -4.60 -9.51 -3.57
CA LYS A 42 -5.64 -10.22 -2.79
C LYS A 42 -5.19 -10.46 -1.35
N ASP A 43 -3.90 -10.73 -1.15
CA ASP A 43 -3.36 -10.87 0.21
C ASP A 43 -3.30 -9.51 0.92
N PHE A 44 -3.01 -8.42 0.21
CA PHE A 44 -3.17 -7.05 0.73
C PHE A 44 -4.63 -6.78 1.13
N ILE A 45 -5.60 -7.10 0.28
CA ILE A 45 -7.02 -6.91 0.60
C ILE A 45 -7.43 -7.69 1.85
N LYS A 46 -6.97 -8.93 2.02
CA LYS A 46 -7.23 -9.69 3.27
C LYS A 46 -6.63 -9.04 4.52
N LEU A 47 -5.61 -8.19 4.37
CA LEU A 47 -5.04 -7.43 5.48
C LEU A 47 -5.92 -6.27 5.90
N THR A 48 -6.68 -5.68 4.99
CA THR A 48 -7.55 -4.54 5.30
C THR A 48 -8.62 -4.91 6.32
N ASP A 49 -9.06 -6.18 6.34
CA ASP A 49 -10.02 -6.71 7.34
C ASP A 49 -9.42 -6.90 8.75
N LYS A 50 -8.11 -6.66 8.90
CA LYS A 50 -7.34 -6.87 10.14
C LYS A 50 -6.78 -5.57 10.72
N VAL A 51 -7.02 -4.45 10.04
CA VAL A 51 -6.55 -3.13 10.46
C VAL A 51 -7.71 -2.14 10.49
N ASP A 52 -7.58 -1.15 11.35
CA ASP A 52 -8.53 -0.06 11.55
C ASP A 52 -7.78 1.19 12.02
N GLY A 53 -8.42 2.35 11.89
CA GLY A 53 -7.89 3.64 12.31
C GLY A 53 -6.52 3.94 11.68
N GLU A 54 -5.55 4.33 12.52
CA GLU A 54 -4.19 4.68 12.12
C GLU A 54 -3.51 3.60 11.26
N SER A 55 -3.76 2.33 11.57
CA SER A 55 -3.13 1.22 10.83
C SER A 55 -3.69 1.04 9.42
N SER A 56 -4.89 1.55 9.13
CA SER A 56 -5.41 1.60 7.76
C SER A 56 -4.67 2.65 6.93
N TYR A 57 -4.35 3.81 7.51
CA TYR A 57 -3.58 4.86 6.84
C TYR A 57 -2.14 4.39 6.57
N ASP A 58 -1.51 3.79 7.58
CA ASP A 58 -0.16 3.22 7.44
C ASP A 58 -0.11 2.09 6.40
N LEU A 59 -1.16 1.27 6.32
CA LEU A 59 -1.23 0.23 5.29
C LEU A 59 -1.41 0.84 3.88
N GLY A 60 -2.14 1.94 3.77
CA GLY A 60 -2.23 2.74 2.56
C GLY A 60 -0.86 3.32 2.16
N PHE A 61 -0.12 3.87 3.11
CA PHE A 61 1.23 4.39 2.89
C PHE A 61 2.23 3.30 2.46
N VAL A 62 2.11 2.07 2.98
CA VAL A 62 2.90 0.94 2.48
C VAL A 62 2.54 0.63 1.01
N LEU A 63 1.26 0.68 0.66
CA LEU A 63 0.80 0.42 -0.71
C LEU A 63 1.34 1.45 -1.71
N THR A 64 1.33 2.74 -1.36
CA THR A 64 1.86 3.81 -2.22
C THR A 64 3.36 3.66 -2.44
N GLN A 65 4.13 3.33 -1.39
CA GLN A 65 5.56 3.03 -1.54
C GLN A 65 5.81 1.82 -2.47
N ILE A 66 4.98 0.77 -2.38
CA ILE A 66 5.05 -0.37 -3.32
C ILE A 66 4.81 0.11 -4.75
N ILE A 67 3.78 0.93 -4.99
CA ILE A 67 3.47 1.50 -6.32
C ILE A 67 4.66 2.32 -6.84
N ASN A 68 5.22 3.20 -6.02
CA ASN A 68 6.40 4.00 -6.35
C ASN A 68 7.60 3.13 -6.71
N ARG A 69 7.76 1.99 -6.04
CA ARG A 69 8.88 1.08 -6.27
C ARG A 69 8.73 0.27 -7.57
N ILE A 70 7.52 -0.17 -7.91
CA ILE A 70 7.28 -1.04 -9.07
C ILE A 70 6.82 -0.29 -10.33
N GLY A 71 6.32 0.93 -10.16
CA GLY A 71 5.71 1.76 -11.19
C GLY A 71 4.25 1.40 -11.51
N GLU A 72 3.49 2.40 -11.96
CA GLU A 72 2.05 2.27 -12.24
C GLU A 72 1.72 1.08 -13.16
N GLN A 73 2.48 0.89 -14.24
CA GLN A 73 2.21 -0.15 -15.23
C GLN A 73 2.24 -1.56 -14.62
N LYS A 74 3.23 -1.83 -13.75
CA LYS A 74 3.35 -3.13 -13.09
C LYS A 74 2.28 -3.31 -12.02
N PHE A 75 1.93 -2.24 -11.31
CA PHE A 75 0.82 -2.28 -10.38
C PHE A 75 -0.51 -2.60 -11.07
N ILE A 76 -0.81 -1.95 -12.20
CA ILE A 76 -2.01 -2.19 -13.01
C ILE A 76 -2.07 -3.66 -13.45
N GLU A 77 -0.94 -4.27 -13.84
CA GLU A 77 -0.87 -5.70 -14.17
C GLU A 77 -1.30 -6.60 -12.99
N LEU A 78 -0.91 -6.25 -11.76
CA LEU A 78 -1.31 -6.98 -10.55
C LEU A 78 -2.80 -6.85 -10.23
N THR A 79 -3.45 -5.77 -10.66
CA THR A 79 -4.90 -5.57 -10.42
C THR A 79 -5.80 -6.38 -11.36
N ARG A 80 -5.25 -7.01 -12.42
CA ARG A 80 -6.04 -7.65 -13.49
C ARG A 80 -7.02 -8.70 -12.99
N ASN A 81 -6.67 -9.45 -11.95
CA ASN A 81 -7.48 -10.54 -11.40
C ASN A 81 -8.43 -10.09 -10.27
N LEU A 82 -8.58 -8.78 -10.07
CA LEU A 82 -9.43 -8.19 -9.06
C LEU A 82 -10.78 -7.77 -9.63
N ASN A 83 -11.84 -8.01 -8.87
CA ASN A 83 -13.17 -7.53 -9.16
C ASN A 83 -13.32 -6.02 -8.85
N SER A 84 -14.47 -5.43 -9.20
CA SER A 84 -14.70 -3.99 -9.03
C SER A 84 -14.68 -3.54 -7.57
N ALA A 85 -15.17 -4.34 -6.62
CA ALA A 85 -15.15 -4.01 -5.20
C ALA A 85 -13.72 -4.06 -4.64
N GLU A 86 -12.94 -5.07 -5.02
CA GLU A 86 -11.52 -5.20 -4.68
C GLU A 86 -10.70 -4.02 -5.22
N ARG A 87 -10.96 -3.58 -6.46
CA ARG A 87 -10.32 -2.41 -7.08
C ARG A 87 -10.66 -1.11 -6.37
N LYS A 88 -11.95 -0.91 -6.05
CA LYS A 88 -12.41 0.26 -5.30
C LYS A 88 -11.77 0.32 -3.91
N LEU A 89 -11.68 -0.82 -3.23
CA LEU A 89 -11.00 -0.90 -1.93
C LEU A 89 -9.52 -0.52 -2.05
N LEU A 90 -8.81 -1.04 -3.04
CA LEU A 90 -7.42 -0.62 -3.29
C LEU A 90 -7.31 0.86 -3.57
N LYS A 91 -8.20 1.44 -4.39
CA LYS A 91 -8.21 2.87 -4.67
C LYS A 91 -8.30 3.70 -3.39
N ASN A 92 -9.24 3.37 -2.51
CA ASN A 92 -9.37 4.05 -1.23
C ASN A 92 -8.09 3.98 -0.39
N TYR A 93 -7.41 2.82 -0.37
CA TYR A 93 -6.14 2.66 0.35
C TYR A 93 -4.99 3.45 -0.27
N ILE A 94 -4.97 3.60 -1.61
CA ILE A 94 -4.01 4.46 -2.30
C ILE A 94 -4.27 5.92 -1.95
N GLU A 95 -5.53 6.36 -1.99
CA GLU A 95 -5.92 7.73 -1.69
C GLU A 95 -5.52 8.13 -0.26
N VAL A 96 -5.83 7.32 0.75
CA VAL A 96 -5.41 7.63 2.13
C VAL A 96 -3.89 7.55 2.33
N GLY A 97 -3.20 6.68 1.59
CA GLY A 97 -1.73 6.60 1.65
C GLY A 97 -1.02 7.82 1.03
N LEU A 98 -1.64 8.45 0.04
CA LEU A 98 -1.18 9.71 -0.54
C LEU A 98 -1.58 10.91 0.35
N GLU A 99 -2.75 10.88 0.96
CA GLU A 99 -3.25 11.97 1.81
C GLU A 99 -2.48 12.07 3.14
N TYR A 100 -2.27 10.93 3.81
CA TYR A 100 -1.72 10.88 5.17
C TYR A 100 -0.29 10.34 5.26
N GLY A 101 0.28 9.85 4.15
CA GLY A 101 1.64 9.30 4.12
C GLY A 101 2.74 10.36 3.92
N ASP A 102 3.97 9.97 4.26
CA ASP A 102 5.23 10.69 4.00
C ASP A 102 5.98 9.97 2.86
N ASN A 103 5.46 10.09 1.64
CA ASN A 103 5.96 9.42 0.43
C ASN A 103 7.20 10.11 -0.14
N ASN A 104 7.38 11.40 0.14
CA ASN A 104 8.57 12.15 -0.26
C ASN A 104 9.74 12.00 0.75
N HIS A 105 9.46 11.49 1.96
CA HIS A 105 10.40 11.25 3.06
C HIS A 105 11.00 12.50 3.74
N ASP A 106 10.30 13.63 3.73
CA ASP A 106 10.67 14.87 4.44
C ASP A 106 10.19 14.89 5.90
N GLY A 107 9.37 13.92 6.29
CA GLY A 107 8.83 13.79 7.64
C GLY A 107 7.51 14.53 7.87
N GLU A 108 6.93 15.10 6.82
CA GLU A 108 5.60 15.72 6.81
C GLU A 108 4.61 14.85 6.00
N VAL A 109 3.32 15.12 6.16
CA VAL A 109 2.28 14.44 5.36
C VAL A 109 2.18 15.12 3.99
N ASP A 110 2.13 14.33 2.91
CA ASP A 110 2.16 14.90 1.57
C ASP A 110 0.84 15.57 1.16
N ASN A 111 -0.30 15.07 1.66
CA ASN A 111 -1.65 15.50 1.24
C ASN A 111 -1.84 15.45 -0.29
N GLU A 112 -1.30 14.39 -0.89
CA GLU A 112 -1.35 14.16 -2.33
C GLU A 112 -2.68 13.51 -2.76
N ARG A 113 -2.98 13.62 -4.06
CA ARG A 113 -4.18 13.02 -4.65
C ARG A 113 -3.83 12.09 -5.80
N ILE A 114 -4.57 10.99 -5.90
CA ILE A 114 -4.30 9.93 -6.88
C ILE A 114 -4.32 10.44 -8.32
N GLU A 115 -5.18 11.40 -8.66
CA GLU A 115 -5.25 11.99 -10.00
C GLU A 115 -3.99 12.76 -10.40
N ASN A 116 -3.21 13.24 -9.43
CA ASN A 116 -1.98 14.00 -9.66
C ASN A 116 -0.75 13.10 -9.69
N VAL A 117 -0.74 12.03 -8.89
CA VAL A 117 0.44 11.17 -8.68
C VAL A 117 0.41 9.92 -9.55
N TYR A 118 -0.75 9.27 -9.67
CA TYR A 118 -0.92 8.01 -10.37
C TYR A 118 -2.03 8.08 -11.42
N LYS A 119 -1.82 8.90 -12.45
CA LYS A 119 -2.82 9.17 -13.49
C LYS A 119 -3.37 7.89 -14.14
N LYS A 120 -2.52 6.92 -14.46
CA LYS A 120 -2.95 5.68 -15.13
C LYS A 120 -3.72 4.78 -14.18
N ILE A 121 -3.30 4.72 -12.91
CA ILE A 121 -4.04 3.97 -11.90
C ILE A 121 -5.42 4.59 -11.67
N ASN A 122 -5.52 5.91 -11.56
CA ASN A 122 -6.79 6.61 -11.35
C ASN A 122 -7.81 6.40 -12.49
N GLU A 123 -7.33 6.25 -13.73
CA GLU A 123 -8.18 5.96 -14.89
C GLU A 123 -8.70 4.51 -14.91
N ILE A 124 -8.02 3.58 -14.22
CA ILE A 124 -8.30 2.13 -14.29
C ILE A 124 -9.02 1.59 -13.04
N LEU A 125 -8.77 2.19 -11.87
CA LEU A 125 -9.42 1.84 -10.60
C LEU A 125 -10.62 2.73 -10.31
#